data_AF-A0A399YE35-F1
#
_entry.id   AF-A0A399YE35-F1
#
_cell.length_a   1.000
_cell.length_b   1.000
_cell.length_c   1.000
_cell.angle_alpha   90.00
_cell.angle_beta   90.00
_cell.angle_gamma   90.00
#
_symmetry.space_group_name_H-M   'P 1'
#
loop_
_entity.id
_entity.type
_entity.pdbx_description
1 polymer ?
#
loop_
_entity_poly.entity_id
_entity_poly.type
_entity_poly.pdbx_seq_one_letter_code
_entity_poly.pdbx_strand_id
1 'polypeptide(L)'
;PFEESNRAVADNTRAYIEEKFPVTKINESYENGRGTVTYRVNELPANDTLILKPDDPLARLYFGEGWGAKLFFRVSNPREMELWLDAFEANTSHWGLFVNGAEIARQVPPESKTQRARLPANVLRQGINEITLTFDKTFPITESPNHPLSIVVRSAGEEQGAFGHIYVNGQDASPNLRGYNIVVINPEKDGAVEARANFDTFGSEQASERMAEFIAQIPNGRIVAVAASDEASYRLTQAGVDALKALGAKIDLRGKFRWSHALLAAKGSPHTAREAASEIQVSQIIQGAGLTEPAAAARIGAIRIEPAP
;
A
#
# COMPACT_ATOMS: atom_id res chain seq x y z
N PRO A 1 23.92 -20.35 22.65
CA PRO A 1 24.91 -19.27 22.72
C PRO A 1 24.87 -18.45 21.43
N PHE A 2 24.58 -17.14 21.50
CA PHE A 2 24.73 -16.26 20.34
C PHE A 2 26.20 -16.28 19.91
N GLU A 3 26.48 -16.65 18.67
CA GLU A 3 27.80 -16.48 18.07
C GLU A 3 28.24 -15.02 18.18
N GLU A 4 29.54 -14.79 18.35
CA GLU A 4 30.12 -13.47 18.59
C GLU A 4 29.83 -12.48 17.45
N SER A 5 29.75 -12.98 16.22
CA SER A 5 29.31 -12.26 15.01
C SER A 5 27.89 -11.68 15.15
N ASN A 6 26.95 -12.47 15.67
CA ASN A 6 25.56 -12.04 15.85
C ASN A 6 25.42 -11.00 16.95
N ARG A 7 26.32 -11.02 17.95
CA ARG A 7 26.36 -9.99 19.00
C ARG A 7 26.81 -8.64 18.44
N ALA A 8 27.87 -8.63 17.64
CA ALA A 8 28.37 -7.40 17.00
C ALA A 8 27.32 -6.76 16.08
N VAL A 9 26.55 -7.56 15.32
CA VAL A 9 25.44 -7.05 14.49
C VAL A 9 24.34 -6.43 15.35
N ALA A 10 23.97 -7.08 16.46
CA ALA A 10 22.97 -6.56 17.38
C ALA A 10 23.40 -5.23 18.03
N ASP A 11 24.67 -5.12 18.44
CA ASP A 11 25.23 -3.91 19.05
C ASP A 11 25.30 -2.75 18.05
N ASN A 12 25.72 -3.02 16.80
CA ASN A 12 25.72 -2.02 15.73
C ASN A 12 24.31 -1.54 15.37
N THR A 13 23.35 -2.47 15.30
CA THR A 13 21.94 -2.14 15.07
C THR A 13 21.39 -1.26 16.19
N ARG A 14 21.76 -1.58 17.44
CA ARG A 14 21.36 -0.82 18.62
C ARG A 14 21.89 0.62 18.55
N ALA A 15 23.19 0.78 18.31
CA ALA A 15 23.82 2.08 18.18
C ALA A 15 23.18 2.92 17.07
N TYR A 16 22.89 2.29 15.92
CA TYR A 16 22.17 2.95 14.83
C TYR A 16 20.77 3.43 15.26
N ILE A 17 20.01 2.60 15.99
CA ILE A 17 18.68 2.99 16.47
C ILE A 17 18.75 4.20 17.41
N GLU A 18 19.64 4.14 18.40
CA GLU A 18 19.82 5.20 19.41
C GLU A 18 20.39 6.51 18.81
N GLU A 19 21.19 6.42 17.75
CA GLU A 19 21.75 7.58 17.05
C GLU A 19 20.74 8.22 16.07
N LYS A 20 20.02 7.41 15.29
CA LYS A 20 19.21 7.91 14.17
C LYS A 20 17.77 8.23 14.54
N PHE A 21 17.21 7.55 15.53
CA PHE A 21 15.81 7.72 15.89
C PHE A 21 15.68 8.52 17.18
N PRO A 22 14.65 9.37 17.30
CA PRO A 22 14.34 10.05 18.54
C PRO A 22 13.74 9.01 19.49
N VAL A 23 14.55 8.22 20.16
CA VAL A 23 14.09 7.14 21.05
C VAL A 23 14.68 7.26 22.44
N THR A 24 13.96 6.75 23.43
CA THR A 24 14.45 6.52 24.79
C THR A 24 14.36 5.04 25.08
N LYS A 25 15.47 4.41 25.47
CA LYS A 25 15.46 3.02 25.93
C LYS A 25 14.64 2.92 27.22
N ILE A 26 13.64 2.05 27.22
CA ILE A 26 12.74 1.86 28.38
C ILE A 26 12.90 0.50 29.05
N ASN A 27 13.42 -0.50 28.35
CA ASN A 27 13.69 -1.82 28.94
C ASN A 27 14.82 -2.53 28.19
N GLU A 28 15.53 -3.39 28.89
CA GLU A 28 16.44 -4.37 28.31
C GLU A 28 16.42 -5.64 29.16
N SER A 29 16.17 -6.78 28.53
CA SER A 29 16.15 -8.09 29.19
C SER A 29 16.90 -9.13 28.38
N TYR A 30 17.43 -10.13 29.08
CA TYR A 30 18.14 -11.26 28.48
C TYR A 30 17.60 -12.56 29.08
N GLU A 31 16.93 -13.36 28.26
CA GLU A 31 16.37 -14.66 28.68
C GLU A 31 16.74 -15.75 27.67
N ASN A 32 17.24 -16.89 28.17
CA ASN A 32 17.58 -18.07 27.36
C ASN A 32 18.49 -17.77 26.15
N GLY A 33 19.41 -16.82 26.32
CA GLY A 33 20.32 -16.39 25.26
C GLY A 33 19.71 -15.46 24.21
N ARG A 34 18.47 -14.98 24.38
CA ARG A 34 17.86 -13.92 23.55
C ARG A 34 17.78 -12.62 24.35
N GLY A 35 18.33 -11.55 23.79
CA GLY A 35 18.22 -10.20 24.33
C GLY A 35 17.08 -9.45 23.67
N THR A 36 16.25 -8.79 24.45
CA THR A 36 15.23 -7.85 23.97
C THR A 36 15.55 -6.46 24.50
N VAL A 37 15.62 -5.48 23.62
CA VAL A 37 15.72 -4.06 23.99
C VAL A 37 14.46 -3.36 23.51
N THR A 38 13.81 -2.64 24.41
CA THR A 38 12.59 -1.90 24.09
C THR A 38 12.87 -0.41 24.14
N TYR A 39 12.51 0.27 23.06
CA TYR A 39 12.58 1.71 22.94
C TYR A 39 11.19 2.32 22.93
N ARG A 40 11.04 3.46 23.57
CA ARG A 40 9.93 4.38 23.34
C ARG A 40 10.38 5.40 22.31
N VAL A 41 9.62 5.59 21.25
CA VAL A 41 9.83 6.73 20.33
C VAL A 41 9.45 8.00 21.06
N ASN A 42 10.41 8.92 21.20
CA ASN A 42 10.22 10.24 21.77
C ASN A 42 9.24 11.01 20.89
N GLU A 43 8.37 11.76 21.57
CA GLU A 43 7.37 12.58 20.92
C GLU A 43 8.04 13.66 20.05
N LEU A 44 7.91 13.54 18.73
CA LEU A 44 8.21 14.63 17.80
C LEU A 44 7.22 15.79 18.03
N PRO A 45 7.48 17.03 17.57
CA PRO A 45 6.44 18.05 17.57
C PRO A 45 5.25 17.57 16.74
N ALA A 46 4.04 17.60 17.29
CA ALA A 46 2.85 17.33 16.49
C ALA A 46 2.60 18.52 15.57
N ASN A 47 2.23 18.23 14.32
CA ASN A 47 1.68 19.24 13.44
C ASN A 47 0.17 19.17 13.60
N ASP A 48 -0.43 20.25 14.09
CA ASP A 48 -1.88 20.33 14.29
C ASP A 48 -2.63 20.52 12.95
N THR A 49 -1.90 20.47 11.83
CA THR A 49 -2.47 20.41 10.48
C THR A 49 -2.08 19.10 9.81
N LEU A 50 -3.08 18.46 9.20
CA LEU A 50 -2.95 17.27 8.38
C LEU A 50 -3.57 17.53 7.01
N ILE A 51 -2.83 17.21 5.95
CA ILE A 51 -3.36 17.13 4.59
C ILE A 51 -2.94 15.77 4.06
N LEU A 52 -3.92 14.93 3.73
CA LEU A 52 -3.70 13.61 3.17
C LEU A 52 -4.30 13.55 1.79
N LYS A 53 -3.45 13.26 0.81
CA LYS A 53 -3.90 12.81 -0.50
C LYS A 53 -3.65 11.31 -0.62
N PRO A 54 -4.61 10.52 -1.14
CA PRO A 54 -4.46 9.08 -1.30
C PRO A 54 -3.18 8.62 -2.02
N ASP A 55 -2.64 9.45 -2.91
CA ASP A 55 -1.42 9.19 -3.67
C ASP A 55 -0.12 9.62 -2.96
N ASP A 56 -0.20 10.28 -1.79
CA ASP A 56 0.99 10.67 -1.02
C ASP A 56 1.72 9.42 -0.46
N PRO A 57 3.05 9.35 -0.55
CA PRO A 57 3.83 8.19 -0.09
C PRO A 57 3.60 7.82 1.39
N LEU A 58 3.29 8.82 2.23
CA LEU A 58 3.08 8.65 3.66
C LEU A 58 1.61 8.47 4.04
N ALA A 59 0.65 8.65 3.12
CA ALA A 59 -0.78 8.61 3.45
C ALA A 59 -1.17 7.30 4.13
N ARG A 60 -0.56 6.19 3.73
CA ARG A 60 -0.81 4.85 4.30
C ARG A 60 -0.42 4.72 5.78
N LEU A 61 0.51 5.54 6.27
CA LEU A 61 0.88 5.53 7.70
C LEU A 61 -0.23 6.09 8.58
N TYR A 62 -1.16 6.85 7.99
CA TYR A 62 -2.27 7.46 8.70
C TYR A 62 -3.51 6.57 8.69
N PHE A 63 -3.64 5.66 7.72
CA PHE A 63 -4.71 4.67 7.70
C PHE A 63 -4.29 3.42 8.50
N GLY A 64 -5.26 2.70 9.07
CA GLY A 64 -5.00 1.36 9.64
C GLY A 64 -4.48 0.37 8.60
N GLU A 65 -4.34 -0.92 8.95
CA GLU A 65 -3.92 -1.97 7.99
C GLU A 65 -4.89 -2.09 6.80
N GLY A 66 -4.68 -1.28 5.75
CA GLY A 66 -5.54 -1.15 4.57
C GLY A 66 -6.27 0.19 4.45
N TRP A 67 -7.01 0.39 3.36
CA TRP A 67 -7.92 1.53 3.17
C TRP A 67 -9.16 1.37 4.07
N GLY A 68 -8.94 1.38 5.38
CA GLY A 68 -10.00 1.33 6.37
C GLY A 68 -10.57 2.72 6.63
N ALA A 69 -11.82 2.77 7.10
CA ALA A 69 -12.51 3.96 7.58
C ALA A 69 -11.80 4.72 8.73
N LYS A 70 -10.66 4.22 9.21
CA LYS A 70 -9.94 4.73 10.38
C LYS A 70 -8.68 5.49 9.98
N LEU A 71 -8.56 6.70 10.50
CA LEU A 71 -7.47 7.63 10.31
C LEU A 71 -6.87 7.98 11.68
N PHE A 72 -5.54 7.90 11.81
CA PHE A 72 -4.83 8.31 13.01
C PHE A 72 -4.17 9.66 12.80
N PHE A 73 -4.50 10.65 13.61
CA PHE A 73 -3.91 11.99 13.54
C PHE A 73 -3.43 12.43 14.91
N ARG A 74 -2.37 13.22 14.95
CA ARG A 74 -1.78 13.67 16.22
C ARG A 74 -2.16 15.12 16.50
N VAL A 75 -2.48 15.41 17.75
CA VAL A 75 -2.82 16.75 18.24
C VAL A 75 -1.87 17.12 19.37
N SER A 76 -1.25 18.30 19.28
CA SER A 76 -0.33 18.82 20.29
C SER A 76 -1.08 19.33 21.52
N ASN A 77 -2.13 20.11 21.29
CA ASN A 77 -2.99 20.66 22.33
C ASN A 77 -4.46 20.55 21.89
N PRO A 78 -5.33 19.85 22.64
CA PRO A 78 -6.75 19.75 22.32
C PRO A 78 -7.39 21.13 22.16
N ARG A 79 -8.00 21.37 21.00
CA ARG A 79 -8.72 22.58 20.63
C ARG A 79 -9.75 22.25 19.56
N GLU A 80 -10.62 23.19 19.21
CA GLU A 80 -11.52 22.97 18.08
C GLU A 80 -10.72 22.82 16.78
N MET A 81 -11.09 21.82 15.99
CA MET A 81 -10.49 21.54 14.68
C MET A 81 -11.60 21.44 13.63
N GLU A 82 -11.24 21.58 12.36
CA GLU A 82 -12.13 21.36 11.23
C GLU A 82 -11.59 20.24 10.34
N LEU A 83 -12.44 19.26 10.04
CA LEU A 83 -12.20 18.18 9.08
C LEU A 83 -12.84 18.55 7.74
N TRP A 84 -12.09 18.36 6.66
CA TRP A 84 -12.52 18.55 5.29
C TRP A 84 -12.33 17.27 4.49
N LEU A 85 -13.36 16.86 3.76
CA LEU A 85 -13.29 15.76 2.79
C LEU A 85 -13.54 16.33 1.39
N ASP A 86 -12.49 16.49 0.60
CA ASP A 86 -12.54 17.06 -0.74
C ASP A 86 -12.74 15.98 -1.80
N ALA A 87 -13.41 16.34 -2.90
CA ALA A 87 -13.83 15.42 -3.96
C ALA A 87 -14.55 14.18 -3.40
N PHE A 88 -15.46 14.43 -2.46
CA PHE A 88 -16.25 13.43 -1.77
C PHE A 88 -17.38 12.94 -2.67
N GLU A 89 -17.35 11.65 -2.98
CA GLU A 89 -18.40 10.95 -3.73
C GLU A 89 -18.83 9.73 -2.92
N ALA A 90 -20.06 9.71 -2.44
CA ALA A 90 -20.63 8.57 -1.71
C ALA A 90 -22.08 8.35 -2.13
N ASN A 91 -22.45 7.09 -2.37
CA ASN A 91 -23.85 6.71 -2.59
C ASN A 91 -24.50 6.37 -1.25
N THR A 92 -24.69 7.36 -0.38
CA THR A 92 -25.25 7.17 0.96
C THR A 92 -26.26 8.28 1.30
N SER A 93 -27.24 7.98 2.15
CA SER A 93 -28.15 9.00 2.68
C SER A 93 -27.57 9.70 3.91
N HIS A 94 -26.63 9.06 4.61
CA HIS A 94 -25.87 9.63 5.71
C HIS A 94 -24.42 9.13 5.72
N TRP A 95 -23.51 9.95 6.24
CA TRP A 95 -22.21 9.49 6.69
C TRP A 95 -21.99 9.91 8.14
N GLY A 96 -21.32 9.06 8.91
CA GLY A 96 -21.01 9.29 10.32
C GLY A 96 -19.55 9.63 10.54
N LEU A 97 -19.29 10.39 11.58
CA LEU A 97 -17.95 10.77 12.03
C LEU A 97 -17.79 10.45 13.51
N PHE A 98 -16.77 9.66 13.83
CA PHE A 98 -16.39 9.37 15.20
C PHE A 98 -14.98 9.87 15.48
N VAL A 99 -14.75 10.40 16.68
CA VAL A 99 -13.43 10.76 17.18
C VAL A 99 -13.21 10.05 18.50
N ASN A 100 -12.17 9.22 18.58
CA ASN A 100 -11.88 8.39 19.75
C ASN A 100 -13.09 7.57 20.24
N GLY A 101 -13.93 7.10 19.31
CA GLY A 101 -15.16 6.35 19.59
C GLY A 101 -16.39 7.20 19.95
N ALA A 102 -16.26 8.52 20.12
CA ALA A 102 -17.39 9.42 20.33
C ALA A 102 -17.98 9.88 18.98
N GLU A 103 -19.29 9.73 18.80
CA GLU A 103 -20.00 10.22 17.61
C GLU A 103 -20.06 11.75 17.62
N ILE A 104 -19.56 12.39 16.57
CA ILE A 104 -19.48 13.85 16.43
C ILE A 104 -20.58 14.38 15.54
N ALA A 105 -20.85 13.69 14.44
CA ALA A 105 -21.85 14.09 13.47
C ALA A 105 -22.39 12.88 12.70
N ARG A 106 -23.71 12.88 12.49
CA ARG A 106 -24.37 12.15 11.40
C ARG A 106 -24.78 13.18 10.37
N GLN A 107 -24.00 13.29 9.30
CA GLN A 107 -24.25 14.30 8.27
C GLN A 107 -25.11 13.69 7.17
N VAL A 108 -26.12 14.43 6.71
CA VAL A 108 -26.72 14.19 5.40
C VAL A 108 -25.68 14.67 4.39
N PRO A 109 -25.06 13.80 3.56
CA PRO A 109 -24.10 14.24 2.55
C PRO A 109 -24.83 15.24 1.65
N PRO A 110 -24.42 16.52 1.60
CA PRO A 110 -25.07 17.48 0.75
C PRO A 110 -24.62 17.27 -0.70
N GLU A 111 -25.33 17.94 -1.59
CA GLU A 111 -25.06 18.19 -3.01
C GLU A 111 -23.65 18.77 -3.33
N SER A 112 -22.78 18.92 -2.32
CA SER A 112 -21.43 19.49 -2.39
C SER A 112 -20.34 18.43 -2.54
N LYS A 113 -19.37 18.69 -3.43
CA LYS A 113 -18.15 17.87 -3.61
C LYS A 113 -17.16 17.96 -2.45
N THR A 114 -17.37 18.88 -1.50
CA THR A 114 -16.56 19.03 -0.29
C THR A 114 -17.45 18.94 0.94
N GLN A 115 -17.12 18.01 1.84
CA GLN A 115 -17.77 17.85 3.14
C GLN A 115 -16.95 18.53 4.23
N ARG A 116 -17.61 19.04 5.28
CA ARG A 116 -16.96 19.69 6.42
C ARG A 116 -17.55 19.21 7.73
N ALA A 117 -16.73 18.98 8.74
CA ALA A 117 -17.18 18.66 10.09
C ALA A 117 -16.30 19.34 11.13
N ARG A 118 -16.92 19.91 12.17
CA ARG A 118 -16.17 20.38 13.35
C ARG A 118 -15.81 19.21 14.24
N LEU A 119 -14.58 19.20 14.75
CA LEU A 119 -14.09 18.28 15.77
C LEU A 119 -13.99 19.05 17.10
N PRO A 120 -14.90 18.80 18.06
CA PRO A 120 -14.89 19.48 19.35
C PRO A 120 -13.62 19.19 20.18
N ALA A 121 -13.14 20.18 20.93
CA ALA A 121 -11.95 20.00 21.77
C ALA A 121 -12.12 18.90 22.84
N ASN A 122 -13.34 18.69 23.34
CA ASN A 122 -13.63 17.74 24.42
C ASN A 122 -13.59 16.25 23.99
N VAL A 123 -13.60 15.97 22.68
CA VAL A 123 -13.44 14.60 22.16
C VAL A 123 -12.00 14.30 21.74
N LEU A 124 -11.14 15.32 21.75
CA LEU A 124 -9.72 15.23 21.39
C LEU A 124 -8.87 15.04 22.64
N ARG A 125 -7.77 14.32 22.48
CA ARG A 125 -6.70 14.20 23.48
C ARG A 125 -5.37 14.66 22.90
N GLN A 126 -4.47 15.07 23.79
CA GLN A 126 -3.08 15.28 23.42
C GLN A 126 -2.48 13.94 22.93
N GLY A 127 -1.73 13.98 21.83
CA GLY A 127 -1.18 12.78 21.19
C GLY A 127 -2.07 12.24 20.07
N ILE A 128 -2.06 10.91 19.87
CA ILE A 128 -2.75 10.25 18.75
C ILE A 128 -4.25 10.16 19.03
N ASN A 129 -5.04 10.60 18.05
CA ASN A 129 -6.49 10.51 18.00
C ASN A 129 -6.91 9.63 16.83
N GLU A 130 -7.97 8.83 17.03
CA GLU A 130 -8.60 8.02 15.98
C GLU A 130 -9.79 8.78 15.41
N ILE A 131 -9.85 8.95 14.09
CA ILE A 131 -11.01 9.40 13.33
C ILE A 131 -11.59 8.21 12.59
N THR A 132 -12.89 7.97 12.72
CA THR A 132 -13.59 6.94 11.95
C THR A 132 -14.70 7.56 11.11
N LEU A 133 -14.73 7.25 9.81
CA LEU A 133 -15.81 7.60 8.89
C LEU A 133 -16.73 6.40 8.67
N THR A 134 -18.03 6.53 8.90
CA THR A 134 -18.99 5.45 8.67
C THR A 134 -19.97 5.79 7.57
N PHE A 135 -20.44 4.76 6.86
CA PHE A 135 -21.35 4.88 5.73
C PHE A 135 -22.41 3.78 5.84
N ASP A 136 -23.64 4.08 5.42
CA ASP A 136 -24.76 3.13 5.57
C ASP A 136 -24.62 1.89 4.66
N LYS A 137 -23.88 2.02 3.56
CA LYS A 137 -23.67 0.94 2.57
C LYS A 137 -22.40 1.17 1.74
N THR A 138 -21.88 0.08 1.19
CA THR A 138 -20.94 0.09 0.07
C THR A 138 -21.69 -0.10 -1.24
N PHE A 139 -21.10 0.32 -2.36
CA PHE A 139 -21.63 0.09 -3.70
C PHE A 139 -20.58 -0.54 -4.62
N PRO A 140 -20.98 -1.43 -5.55
CA PRO A 140 -20.07 -2.00 -6.54
C PRO A 140 -19.46 -0.91 -7.41
N ILE A 141 -18.16 -1.00 -7.65
CA ILE A 141 -17.43 0.03 -8.40
C ILE A 141 -17.73 -0.07 -9.89
N THR A 142 -17.97 -1.28 -10.39
CA THR A 142 -18.33 -1.58 -11.79
C THR A 142 -19.64 -0.94 -12.24
N GLU A 143 -20.51 -0.55 -11.30
CA GLU A 143 -21.78 0.14 -11.61
C GLU A 143 -21.60 1.66 -11.77
N SER A 144 -20.39 2.20 -11.57
CA SER A 144 -20.11 3.61 -11.77
C SER A 144 -19.74 3.90 -13.23
N PRO A 145 -20.58 4.63 -14.00
CA PRO A 145 -20.41 4.83 -15.44
C PRO A 145 -19.16 5.64 -15.84
N ASN A 146 -18.45 6.20 -14.87
CA ASN A 146 -17.22 6.98 -15.06
C ASN A 146 -16.04 6.42 -14.26
N HIS A 147 -16.04 5.14 -13.88
CA HIS A 147 -14.92 4.59 -13.12
C HIS A 147 -13.70 4.34 -14.04
N PRO A 148 -12.62 5.13 -13.93
CA PRO A 148 -11.42 4.85 -14.70
C PRO A 148 -10.83 3.53 -14.22
N LEU A 149 -10.41 2.66 -15.16
CA LEU A 149 -9.75 1.39 -14.86
C LEU A 149 -8.74 1.55 -13.71
N SER A 150 -9.01 0.87 -12.60
CA SER A 150 -8.12 0.89 -11.44
C SER A 150 -7.28 -0.37 -11.42
N ILE A 151 -5.97 -0.20 -11.29
CA ILE A 151 -5.01 -1.30 -11.16
C ILE A 151 -4.12 -1.00 -9.96
N VAL A 152 -3.97 -1.97 -9.07
CA VAL A 152 -3.03 -1.91 -7.94
C VAL A 152 -2.15 -3.14 -8.00
N VAL A 153 -0.85 -2.93 -8.18
CA VAL A 153 0.17 -3.98 -8.14
C VAL A 153 0.92 -3.84 -6.82
N ARG A 154 0.94 -4.89 -6.00
CA ARG A 154 1.66 -4.93 -4.71
C ARG A 154 2.54 -6.17 -4.65
N SER A 155 3.78 -5.96 -4.24
CA SER A 155 4.76 -7.04 -4.10
C SER A 155 5.47 -6.94 -2.75
N ALA A 156 5.70 -8.08 -2.13
CA ALA A 156 6.39 -8.21 -0.85
C ALA A 156 7.26 -9.47 -0.81
N GLY A 157 8.46 -9.33 -0.24
CA GLY A 157 9.26 -10.46 0.21
C GLY A 157 8.64 -11.12 1.45
N GLU A 158 9.21 -12.25 1.88
CA GLU A 158 8.74 -13.00 3.06
C GLU A 158 8.58 -12.09 4.29
N GLU A 159 9.59 -11.27 4.57
CA GLU A 159 9.67 -10.43 5.75
C GLU A 159 8.63 -9.29 5.75
N GLN A 160 7.98 -9.01 4.61
CA GLN A 160 6.91 -8.03 4.47
C GLN A 160 5.54 -8.67 4.19
N GLY A 161 5.41 -9.99 4.31
CA GLY A 161 4.14 -10.71 4.22
C GLY A 161 3.98 -11.65 3.03
N ALA A 162 5.02 -11.86 2.20
CA ALA A 162 5.08 -12.92 1.20
C ALA A 162 3.96 -12.89 0.14
N PHE A 163 3.55 -11.71 -0.34
CA PHE A 163 2.43 -11.55 -1.28
C PHE A 163 2.81 -10.89 -2.61
N GLY A 164 2.01 -11.19 -3.64
CA GLY A 164 2.12 -10.62 -4.99
C GLY A 164 0.75 -10.22 -5.55
N HIS A 165 0.02 -9.35 -4.86
CA HIS A 165 -1.35 -8.97 -5.21
C HIS A 165 -1.43 -8.09 -6.47
N ILE A 166 -2.43 -8.36 -7.30
CA ILE A 166 -2.73 -7.55 -8.49
C ILE A 166 -4.24 -7.34 -8.55
N TYR A 167 -4.69 -6.19 -8.06
CA TYR A 167 -6.10 -5.82 -8.07
C TYR A 167 -6.46 -5.14 -9.38
N VAL A 168 -7.54 -5.59 -10.00
CA VAL A 168 -8.15 -4.98 -11.19
C VAL A 168 -9.58 -4.60 -10.82
N ASN A 169 -9.88 -3.30 -10.81
CA ASN A 169 -11.14 -2.74 -10.31
C ASN A 169 -11.50 -3.27 -8.91
N GLY A 170 -10.48 -3.42 -8.04
CA GLY A 170 -10.64 -3.89 -6.67
C GLY A 170 -10.78 -5.40 -6.50
N GLN A 171 -10.83 -6.19 -7.57
CA GLN A 171 -10.77 -7.65 -7.47
C GLN A 171 -9.32 -8.13 -7.62
N ASP A 172 -8.81 -8.90 -6.66
CA ASP A 172 -7.49 -9.52 -6.80
C ASP A 172 -7.51 -10.59 -7.91
N ALA A 173 -6.80 -10.29 -8.99
CA ALA A 173 -6.65 -11.16 -10.15
C ALA A 173 -5.38 -12.01 -10.09
N SER A 174 -4.49 -11.75 -9.12
CA SER A 174 -3.23 -12.48 -8.98
C SER A 174 -3.44 -13.92 -8.52
N PRO A 175 -2.62 -14.89 -8.99
CA PRO A 175 -2.54 -16.21 -8.38
C PRO A 175 -2.01 -16.20 -6.94
N ASN A 176 -1.27 -15.16 -6.53
CA ASN A 176 -0.68 -15.01 -5.18
C ASN A 176 0.16 -16.21 -4.74
N LEU A 177 1.03 -16.69 -5.63
CA LEU A 177 1.97 -17.77 -5.34
C LEU A 177 3.41 -17.24 -5.39
N ARG A 178 4.36 -17.96 -4.75
CA ARG A 178 5.79 -17.61 -4.78
C ARG A 178 6.32 -17.43 -6.21
N GLY A 179 7.25 -16.49 -6.40
CA GLY A 179 7.82 -16.13 -7.70
C GLY A 179 7.10 -14.96 -8.35
N TYR A 180 7.14 -14.87 -9.68
CA TYR A 180 6.46 -13.82 -10.43
C TYR A 180 5.01 -14.18 -10.72
N ASN A 181 4.09 -13.30 -10.33
CA ASN A 181 2.68 -13.35 -10.70
C ASN A 181 2.42 -12.30 -11.77
N ILE A 182 1.75 -12.69 -12.86
CA ILE A 182 1.47 -11.81 -14.00
C ILE A 182 -0.01 -11.85 -14.33
N VAL A 183 -0.61 -10.68 -14.53
CA VAL A 183 -1.99 -10.51 -15.01
C VAL A 183 -1.99 -9.67 -16.27
N VAL A 184 -2.71 -10.15 -17.29
CA VAL A 184 -2.89 -9.50 -18.59
C VAL A 184 -4.30 -8.91 -18.64
N ILE A 185 -4.37 -7.61 -18.91
CA ILE A 185 -5.57 -6.80 -18.77
C ILE A 185 -5.85 -6.13 -20.12
N ASN A 186 -7.09 -6.22 -20.58
CA ASN A 186 -7.54 -5.54 -21.78
C ASN A 186 -8.13 -4.17 -21.43
N PRO A 187 -7.42 -3.05 -21.71
CA PRO A 187 -7.92 -1.72 -21.41
C PRO A 187 -9.11 -1.30 -22.29
N GLU A 188 -9.34 -1.96 -23.44
CA GLU A 188 -10.44 -1.67 -24.37
C GLU A 188 -11.75 -2.36 -23.96
N LYS A 189 -11.70 -3.25 -22.97
CA LYS A 189 -12.84 -4.01 -22.45
C LYS A 189 -12.99 -3.80 -20.94
N ASP A 190 -13.00 -2.54 -20.51
CA ASP A 190 -13.19 -2.13 -19.10
C ASP A 190 -12.22 -2.79 -18.10
N GLY A 191 -11.03 -3.17 -18.57
CA GLY A 191 -10.04 -3.89 -17.76
C GLY A 191 -10.30 -5.38 -17.62
N ALA A 192 -11.00 -6.03 -18.56
CA ALA A 192 -11.18 -7.46 -18.55
C ALA A 192 -9.84 -8.20 -18.44
N VAL A 193 -9.75 -9.12 -17.49
CA VAL A 193 -8.57 -9.98 -17.31
C VAL A 193 -8.60 -11.08 -18.38
N GLU A 194 -7.67 -11.01 -19.33
CA GLU A 194 -7.57 -11.98 -20.44
C GLU A 194 -6.73 -13.21 -20.05
N ALA A 195 -5.73 -13.03 -19.19
CA ALA A 195 -4.89 -14.12 -18.70
C ALA A 195 -4.28 -13.78 -17.33
N ARG A 196 -3.94 -14.83 -16.57
CA ARG A 196 -3.17 -14.74 -15.33
C ARG A 196 -2.27 -15.96 -15.19
N ALA A 197 -1.06 -15.80 -14.70
CA ALA A 197 -0.12 -16.90 -14.53
C ALA A 197 0.87 -16.62 -13.38
N ASN A 198 1.39 -17.69 -12.79
CA ASN A 198 2.48 -17.64 -11.82
C ASN A 198 3.69 -18.40 -12.38
N PHE A 199 4.88 -17.90 -12.05
CA PHE A 199 6.17 -18.45 -12.42
C PHE A 199 7.07 -18.50 -11.19
N ASP A 200 7.16 -19.67 -10.55
CA ASP A 200 8.03 -19.93 -9.39
C ASP A 200 9.52 -19.95 -9.80
N THR A 201 10.08 -18.76 -10.03
CA THR A 201 11.49 -18.51 -10.35
C THR A 201 12.42 -18.66 -9.14
N PHE A 202 11.91 -19.03 -7.97
CA PHE A 202 12.70 -19.57 -6.87
C PHE A 202 12.87 -21.09 -7.00
N GLY A 203 11.77 -21.78 -7.32
CA GLY A 203 11.72 -23.24 -7.40
C GLY A 203 12.34 -23.82 -8.66
N SER A 204 12.29 -23.13 -9.82
CA SER A 204 12.78 -23.67 -11.09
C SER A 204 13.26 -22.61 -12.08
N GLU A 205 14.40 -22.85 -12.72
CA GLU A 205 14.91 -22.03 -13.84
C GLU A 205 13.97 -22.09 -15.06
N GLN A 206 13.30 -23.22 -15.28
CA GLN A 206 12.34 -23.41 -16.37
C GLN A 206 11.12 -22.50 -16.23
N ALA A 207 10.85 -21.97 -15.03
CA ALA A 207 9.82 -20.96 -14.83
C ALA A 207 10.13 -19.66 -15.59
N SER A 208 11.41 -19.30 -15.73
CA SER A 208 11.83 -18.12 -16.48
C SER A 208 11.55 -18.27 -17.98
N GLU A 209 11.76 -19.46 -18.55
CA GLU A 209 11.45 -19.74 -19.96
C GLU A 209 9.94 -19.68 -20.22
N ARG A 210 9.14 -20.34 -19.38
CA ARG A 210 7.67 -20.28 -19.49
C ARG A 210 7.14 -18.85 -19.30
N MET A 211 7.76 -18.07 -18.43
CA MET A 211 7.42 -16.65 -18.25
C MET A 211 7.72 -15.84 -19.50
N ALA A 212 8.88 -16.07 -20.13
CA ALA A 212 9.25 -15.42 -21.37
C ALA A 212 8.30 -15.76 -22.52
N GLU A 213 7.97 -17.04 -22.69
CA GLU A 213 6.98 -17.51 -23.67
C GLU A 213 5.60 -16.89 -23.44
N PHE A 214 5.13 -16.87 -22.19
CA PHE A 214 3.86 -16.24 -21.82
C PHE A 214 3.85 -14.75 -22.18
N ILE A 215 4.89 -14.00 -21.80
CA ILE A 215 5.00 -12.56 -22.10
C ILE A 215 5.10 -12.31 -23.61
N ALA A 216 5.75 -13.19 -24.36
CA ALA A 216 5.89 -13.07 -25.82
C ALA A 216 4.55 -13.21 -26.55
N GLN A 217 3.64 -14.04 -26.04
CA GLN A 217 2.32 -14.30 -26.64
C GLN A 217 1.28 -13.21 -26.34
N ILE A 218 1.55 -12.29 -25.42
CA ILE A 218 0.63 -11.19 -25.08
C ILE A 218 0.47 -10.25 -26.30
N PRO A 219 -0.77 -9.98 -26.75
CA PRO A 219 -1.01 -9.00 -27.81
C PRO A 219 -0.57 -7.59 -27.43
N ASN A 220 -0.04 -6.83 -28.39
CA ASN A 220 0.27 -5.41 -28.19
C ASN A 220 -0.98 -4.62 -27.76
N GLY A 221 -0.78 -3.58 -26.94
CA GLY A 221 -1.85 -2.75 -26.38
C GLY A 221 -2.47 -3.28 -25.08
N ARG A 222 -2.09 -4.49 -24.62
CA ARG A 222 -2.57 -5.04 -23.35
C ARG A 222 -1.76 -4.46 -22.20
N ILE A 223 -2.42 -4.21 -21.07
CA ILE A 223 -1.73 -3.86 -19.84
C ILE A 223 -1.23 -5.17 -19.20
N VAL A 224 0.03 -5.16 -18.76
CA VAL A 224 0.69 -6.28 -18.09
C VAL A 224 1.10 -5.81 -16.71
N ALA A 225 0.49 -6.40 -15.68
CA ALA A 225 0.82 -6.18 -14.28
C ALA A 225 1.63 -7.37 -13.76
N VAL A 226 2.75 -7.10 -13.10
CA VAL A 226 3.68 -8.11 -12.60
C VAL A 226 4.02 -7.83 -11.15
N ALA A 227 3.91 -8.84 -10.29
CA ALA A 227 4.27 -8.77 -8.87
C ALA A 227 5.10 -9.99 -8.45
N ALA A 228 6.28 -9.77 -7.88
CA ALA A 228 7.01 -10.81 -7.16
C ALA A 228 6.33 -11.11 -5.81
N SER A 229 6.38 -12.37 -5.35
CA SER A 229 5.84 -12.81 -4.07
C SER A 229 6.83 -13.73 -3.38
N ASP A 230 7.14 -13.48 -2.10
CA ASP A 230 8.17 -14.16 -1.31
C ASP A 230 9.57 -14.06 -1.94
N GLU A 231 9.86 -14.87 -2.94
CA GLU A 231 11.17 -14.98 -3.57
C GLU A 231 11.01 -15.22 -5.07
N ALA A 232 11.62 -14.36 -5.89
CA ALA A 232 11.56 -14.46 -7.35
C ALA A 232 12.94 -14.38 -8.02
N SER A 233 14.03 -14.26 -7.26
CA SER A 233 15.37 -13.98 -7.78
C SER A 233 16.27 -15.21 -7.93
N TYR A 234 16.11 -16.23 -7.09
CA TYR A 234 17.15 -17.23 -6.84
C TYR A 234 17.48 -18.07 -8.08
N ARG A 235 16.46 -18.45 -8.87
CA ARG A 235 16.61 -19.17 -10.15
C ARG A 235 16.07 -18.35 -11.34
N LEU A 236 16.00 -17.03 -11.18
CA LEU A 236 15.67 -16.14 -12.30
C LEU A 236 16.79 -16.19 -13.34
N THR A 237 16.47 -16.61 -14.57
CA THR A 237 17.45 -16.71 -15.66
C THR A 237 17.46 -15.45 -16.52
N GLN A 238 18.43 -15.36 -17.43
CA GLN A 238 18.51 -14.27 -18.40
C GLN A 238 17.23 -14.15 -19.26
N ALA A 239 16.61 -15.28 -19.64
CA ALA A 239 15.36 -15.27 -20.41
C ALA A 239 14.22 -14.56 -19.67
N GLY A 240 14.08 -14.81 -18.36
CA GLY A 240 13.08 -14.13 -17.53
C GLY A 240 13.38 -12.63 -17.38
N VAL A 241 14.64 -12.26 -17.19
CA VAL A 241 15.08 -10.85 -17.14
C VAL A 241 14.79 -10.14 -18.46
N ASP A 242 15.11 -10.75 -19.59
CA ASP A 242 14.91 -10.16 -20.91
C ASP A 242 13.41 -10.02 -21.24
N ALA A 243 12.58 -10.97 -20.79
CA ALA A 243 11.13 -10.87 -20.92
C ALA A 243 10.54 -9.69 -20.13
N LEU A 244 11.01 -9.45 -18.90
CA LEU A 244 10.62 -8.28 -18.10
C LEU A 244 11.15 -6.98 -18.73
N LYS A 245 12.39 -6.97 -19.23
CA LYS A 245 12.96 -5.83 -19.97
C LYS A 245 12.19 -5.51 -21.25
N ALA A 246 11.66 -6.52 -21.94
CA ALA A 246 10.80 -6.33 -23.11
C ALA A 246 9.46 -5.64 -22.76
N LEU A 247 9.04 -5.70 -21.49
CA LEU A 247 7.93 -4.91 -20.95
C LEU A 247 8.36 -3.52 -20.45
N GLY A 248 9.66 -3.24 -20.37
CA GLY A 248 10.22 -1.96 -19.92
C GLY A 248 10.83 -1.97 -18.51
N ALA A 249 10.91 -3.13 -17.86
CA ALA A 249 11.60 -3.27 -16.57
C ALA A 249 13.08 -2.90 -16.69
N LYS A 250 13.61 -2.23 -15.67
CA LYS A 250 15.03 -1.83 -15.58
C LYS A 250 15.75 -2.56 -14.46
N ILE A 251 15.02 -3.10 -13.49
CA ILE A 251 15.58 -3.74 -12.30
C ILE A 251 15.72 -5.25 -12.57
N ASP A 252 16.96 -5.73 -12.47
CA ASP A 252 17.28 -7.15 -12.46
C ASP A 252 17.29 -7.65 -11.01
N LEU A 253 16.41 -8.60 -10.69
CA LEU A 253 16.34 -9.15 -9.35
C LEU A 253 17.40 -10.21 -9.05
N ARG A 254 18.17 -10.72 -10.02
CA ARG A 254 19.17 -11.76 -9.73
C ARG A 254 20.16 -11.27 -8.66
N GLY A 255 20.36 -12.08 -7.63
CA GLY A 255 21.17 -11.72 -6.45
C GLY A 255 20.49 -10.78 -5.45
N LYS A 256 19.20 -10.46 -5.66
CA LYS A 256 18.38 -9.62 -4.78
C LYS A 256 17.32 -10.48 -4.09
N PHE A 257 17.80 -11.38 -3.22
CA PHE A 257 16.96 -12.36 -2.54
C PHE A 257 15.81 -11.68 -1.80
N ARG A 258 14.58 -12.13 -2.06
CA ARG A 258 13.33 -11.64 -1.45
C ARG A 258 13.02 -10.15 -1.62
N TRP A 259 13.66 -9.48 -2.58
CA TRP A 259 13.24 -8.13 -2.91
C TRP A 259 11.81 -8.15 -3.46
N SER A 260 11.00 -7.19 -3.00
CA SER A 260 9.75 -6.89 -3.67
C SER A 260 10.03 -6.29 -5.04
N HIS A 261 9.16 -6.58 -6.00
CA HIS A 261 9.20 -6.06 -7.36
C HIS A 261 7.81 -5.98 -7.95
N ALA A 262 7.34 -4.77 -8.21
CA ALA A 262 6.10 -4.47 -8.90
C ALA A 262 6.42 -3.77 -10.24
N LEU A 263 5.77 -4.21 -11.31
CA LEU A 263 5.87 -3.63 -12.64
C LEU A 263 4.48 -3.51 -13.25
N LEU A 264 4.22 -2.37 -13.89
CA LEU A 264 3.01 -2.12 -14.68
C LEU A 264 3.42 -1.56 -16.03
N ALA A 265 3.07 -2.26 -17.10
CA ALA A 265 3.51 -1.94 -18.46
C ALA A 265 2.39 -2.08 -19.48
N ALA A 266 2.52 -1.40 -20.62
CA ALA A 266 1.71 -1.67 -21.80
C ALA A 266 2.54 -2.48 -22.81
N LYS A 267 2.05 -3.67 -23.20
CA LYS A 267 2.73 -4.52 -24.17
C LYS A 267 2.89 -3.80 -25.51
N GLY A 268 4.13 -3.78 -26.03
CA GLY A 268 4.49 -3.04 -27.24
C GLY A 268 4.82 -1.55 -27.00
N SER A 269 4.73 -1.05 -25.76
CA SER A 269 5.09 0.32 -25.38
C SER A 269 5.96 0.34 -24.11
N PRO A 270 7.15 -0.29 -24.11
CA PRO A 270 7.97 -0.47 -22.90
C PRO A 270 8.42 0.86 -22.25
N HIS A 271 8.44 1.96 -22.98
CA HIS A 271 8.79 3.28 -22.46
C HIS A 271 7.77 3.86 -21.47
N THR A 272 6.55 3.31 -21.40
CA THR A 272 5.51 3.73 -20.45
C THR A 272 5.53 2.93 -19.14
N ALA A 273 6.41 1.93 -19.04
CA ALA A 273 6.48 1.06 -17.88
C ALA A 273 6.79 1.83 -16.61
N ARG A 274 6.07 1.49 -15.54
CA ARG A 274 6.33 1.93 -14.17
C ARG A 274 6.81 0.74 -13.38
N GLU A 275 7.81 0.95 -12.56
CA GLU A 275 8.51 -0.11 -11.83
C GLU A 275 8.85 0.37 -10.42
N ALA A 276 8.74 -0.52 -9.44
CA ALA A 276 9.19 -0.32 -8.08
C ALA A 276 9.78 -1.62 -7.55
N ALA A 277 10.93 -1.56 -6.88
CA ALA A 277 11.52 -2.69 -6.17
C ALA A 277 12.15 -2.22 -4.87
N SER A 278 12.19 -3.08 -3.86
CA SER A 278 12.78 -2.76 -2.56
C SER A 278 13.22 -4.02 -1.82
N GLU A 279 14.32 -3.91 -1.07
CA GLU A 279 14.80 -4.96 -0.18
C GLU A 279 13.92 -5.15 1.07
N ILE A 280 13.37 -4.04 1.58
CA ILE A 280 12.77 -4.00 2.93
C ILE A 280 11.35 -3.44 2.96
N GLN A 281 10.81 -3.03 1.80
CA GLN A 281 9.48 -2.42 1.72
C GLN A 281 8.60 -3.17 0.74
N VAL A 282 7.29 -2.99 0.90
CA VAL A 282 6.30 -3.36 -0.11
C VAL A 282 6.47 -2.44 -1.31
N SER A 283 6.71 -3.02 -2.48
CA SER A 283 6.69 -2.28 -3.75
C SER A 283 5.26 -2.17 -4.25
N GLN A 284 4.83 -0.96 -4.60
CA GLN A 284 3.46 -0.73 -5.06
C GLN A 284 3.39 0.24 -6.24
N ILE A 285 2.54 -0.10 -7.21
CA ILE A 285 2.17 0.76 -8.33
C ILE A 285 0.64 0.88 -8.36
N ILE A 286 0.14 2.11 -8.50
CA ILE A 286 -1.29 2.41 -8.62
C ILE A 286 -1.55 3.10 -9.96
N GLN A 287 -2.57 2.62 -10.67
CA GLN A 287 -3.24 3.32 -11.76
C GLN A 287 -4.72 3.49 -11.41
N GLY A 288 -5.29 4.65 -11.73
CA GLY A 288 -6.68 4.98 -11.39
C GLY A 288 -6.88 5.17 -9.88
N ALA A 289 -8.02 4.69 -9.36
CA ALA A 289 -8.50 4.98 -8.01
C ALA A 289 -7.82 4.21 -6.86
N GLY A 290 -6.87 3.32 -7.13
CA GLY A 290 -6.13 2.60 -6.08
C GLY A 290 -6.95 1.54 -5.35
N LEU A 291 -7.92 0.94 -6.01
CA LEU A 291 -8.88 0.02 -5.39
C LEU A 291 -8.29 -1.35 -5.11
N THR A 292 -8.53 -1.84 -3.91
CA THR A 292 -8.19 -3.20 -3.47
C THR A 292 -9.41 -4.02 -3.07
N GLU A 293 -10.61 -3.47 -3.20
CA GLU A 293 -11.90 -4.10 -2.91
C GLU A 293 -12.90 -3.76 -4.02
N PRO A 294 -13.79 -4.69 -4.42
CA PRO A 294 -14.72 -4.51 -5.55
C PRO A 294 -15.88 -3.55 -5.26
N ALA A 295 -16.07 -3.19 -3.99
CA ALA A 295 -17.06 -2.23 -3.53
C ALA A 295 -16.40 -1.16 -2.67
N ALA A 296 -16.91 0.06 -2.75
CA ALA A 296 -16.45 1.19 -1.96
C ALA A 296 -17.61 1.85 -1.21
N ALA A 297 -17.33 2.43 -0.05
CA ALA A 297 -18.30 3.22 0.70
C ALA A 297 -18.35 4.68 0.23
N ALA A 298 -17.18 5.22 -0.09
CA ALA A 298 -16.99 6.55 -0.64
C ALA A 298 -15.66 6.65 -1.39
N ARG A 299 -15.56 7.63 -2.26
CA ARG A 299 -14.30 8.13 -2.83
C ARG A 299 -14.03 9.50 -2.21
N ILE A 300 -12.81 9.69 -1.73
CA ILE A 300 -12.35 10.93 -1.12
C ILE A 300 -11.01 11.29 -1.76
N GLY A 301 -10.93 12.47 -2.37
CA GLY A 301 -9.72 12.93 -3.06
C GLY A 301 -8.68 13.53 -2.12
N ALA A 302 -9.09 14.19 -1.04
CA ALA A 302 -8.19 14.62 0.02
C ALA A 302 -8.92 14.70 1.36
N ILE A 303 -8.18 14.45 2.44
CA ILE A 303 -8.62 14.68 3.81
C ILE A 303 -7.76 15.80 4.40
N ARG A 304 -8.38 16.86 4.92
CA ARG A 304 -7.66 17.93 5.63
C ARG A 304 -8.19 18.07 7.05
N ILE A 305 -7.29 18.25 8.01
CA ILE A 305 -7.63 18.57 9.40
C ILE A 305 -6.77 19.76 9.79
N GLU A 306 -7.38 20.82 10.29
CA GLU A 306 -6.66 22.01 10.73
C GLU A 306 -7.36 22.66 11.93
N PRO A 307 -6.69 23.52 12.71
CA PRO A 307 -7.33 24.26 13.78
C PRO A 307 -8.51 25.07 13.24
N ALA A 308 -9.64 25.05 13.94
CA ALA A 308 -10.77 25.91 13.61
C ALA A 308 -10.37 27.39 13.79
N PRO A 309 -10.92 28.30 12.96
CA PRO A 309 -10.65 29.74 13.05
C PRO A 309 -11.09 30.38 14.37
#